data_AF-A0A914C8T2-F1
#
_entry.id   AF-A0A914C8T2-F1
#
_cell.length_a   1.000
_cell.length_b   1.000
_cell.length_c   1.000
_cell.angle_alpha   90.00
_cell.angle_beta   90.00
_cell.angle_gamma   90.00
#
_symmetry.space_group_name_H-M   'P 1'
#
loop_
_entity.id
_entity.type
_entity.pdbx_description
1 polymer ?
#
loop_
_entity_poly.entity_id
_entity_poly.type
_entity_poly.pdbx_seq_one_letter_code
_entity_poly.pdbx_strand_id
1 'polypeptide(L)'
;MRSDSAIMAPVYLPTLDSYGNYMPPRLTSYDVGAARKIYGRRIDGFKGNSNCEVEPCDQNNEETEIFATTKIAPTEEIKTTTASLLTECPENFSAIAADKNTIFVFSNSDLYKIQNRHVVKKGQKGDFNIHWNYSTIIETGYIRNGSLILLDSQKMVFLFDPISGSNEKFQLRNGYPKKTPINMEINGAIVIDNEAHIFGVSNYLIYNERFNNASREYNKRNVFPNFPKIIKGGYSRVENFGTFLTLFGRDDTTKKSQIYRYDMRRKDIVGEPKNMLSYLRNCE
;
A
#
# COMPACT_ATOMS: atom_id res chain seq x y z
N MET A 1 -31.39 -18.46 8.08
CA MET A 1 -31.44 -17.91 9.45
C MET A 1 -30.54 -16.69 9.54
N ARG A 2 -30.93 -15.65 10.29
CA ARG A 2 -30.11 -14.46 10.52
C ARG A 2 -28.90 -14.88 11.35
N SER A 3 -27.69 -14.50 10.92
CA SER A 3 -26.48 -14.82 11.66
C SER A 3 -26.30 -13.82 12.81
N ASP A 4 -25.94 -14.31 14.00
CA ASP A 4 -25.66 -13.45 15.15
C ASP A 4 -24.41 -12.57 14.92
N SER A 5 -23.54 -12.93 13.97
CA SER A 5 -22.39 -12.10 13.57
C SER A 5 -22.70 -11.10 12.44
N ALA A 6 -23.97 -10.97 12.05
CA ALA A 6 -24.41 -9.99 11.06
C ALA A 6 -24.33 -8.56 11.61
N ILE A 7 -23.93 -7.60 10.77
CA ILE A 7 -23.91 -6.18 11.18
C ILE A 7 -25.32 -5.68 11.52
N MET A 8 -26.34 -6.30 10.92
CA MET A 8 -27.73 -5.99 11.19
C MET A 8 -28.27 -6.73 12.41
N ALA A 9 -27.49 -7.52 13.16
CA ALA A 9 -28.01 -8.23 14.33
C ALA A 9 -28.63 -7.23 15.35
N PRO A 10 -29.74 -7.59 16.03
CA PRO A 10 -30.39 -6.70 16.99
C PRO A 10 -29.56 -6.48 18.27
N VAL A 11 -28.46 -7.23 18.43
CA VAL A 11 -27.55 -7.16 19.57
C VAL A 11 -26.25 -6.53 19.10
N TYR A 12 -25.74 -5.59 19.90
CA TYR A 12 -24.46 -4.94 19.63
C TYR A 12 -23.33 -5.96 19.60
N LEU A 13 -22.54 -5.95 18.51
CA LEU A 13 -21.37 -6.80 18.38
C LEU A 13 -20.13 -6.08 18.92
N PRO A 14 -19.28 -6.77 19.70
CA PRO A 14 -18.04 -6.19 20.19
C PRO A 14 -17.16 -5.77 19.02
N THR A 15 -16.68 -4.53 19.08
CA THR A 15 -15.77 -3.96 18.08
C THR A 15 -14.31 -4.30 18.36
N LEU A 16 -14.04 -5.01 19.47
CA LEU A 16 -12.72 -5.42 19.91
C LEU A 16 -12.68 -6.94 20.12
N ASP A 17 -11.56 -7.57 19.79
CA ASP A 17 -11.29 -8.97 20.16
C ASP A 17 -10.88 -9.08 21.65
N SER A 18 -10.63 -10.31 22.12
CA SER A 18 -10.20 -10.58 23.51
C SER A 18 -8.85 -9.97 23.89
N TYR A 19 -8.11 -9.42 22.93
CA TYR A 19 -6.83 -8.75 23.11
C TYR A 19 -6.93 -7.22 22.95
N GLY A 20 -8.14 -6.69 22.74
CA GLY A 20 -8.38 -5.25 22.56
C GLY A 20 -8.09 -4.73 21.16
N ASN A 21 -7.93 -5.61 20.16
CA ASN A 21 -7.73 -5.20 18.76
C ASN A 21 -9.06 -4.95 18.07
N TYR A 22 -9.12 -3.92 17.24
CA TYR A 22 -10.33 -3.61 16.48
C TYR A 22 -10.68 -4.72 15.47
N MET A 23 -11.92 -5.21 15.55
CA MET A 23 -12.51 -6.14 14.60
C MET A 23 -13.35 -5.36 13.59
N PRO A 24 -12.92 -5.27 12.30
CA PRO A 24 -13.69 -4.53 11.31
C PRO A 24 -15.04 -5.20 11.05
N PRO A 25 -16.14 -4.42 10.97
CA PRO A 25 -17.45 -4.97 10.65
C PRO A 25 -17.42 -5.57 9.24
N ARG A 26 -18.02 -6.75 9.08
CA ARG A 26 -18.14 -7.44 7.80
C ARG A 26 -19.62 -7.64 7.49
N LEU A 27 -19.99 -7.41 6.23
CA LEU A 27 -21.32 -7.76 5.75
C LEU A 27 -21.39 -9.29 5.58
N THR A 28 -22.37 -9.92 6.22
CA THR A 28 -22.62 -11.34 6.00
C THR A 28 -23.32 -11.55 4.65
N SER A 29 -23.29 -12.78 4.13
CA SER A 29 -24.05 -13.14 2.92
C SER A 29 -25.54 -12.82 3.05
N TYR A 30 -26.09 -12.93 4.26
CA TYR A 30 -27.47 -12.55 4.58
C TYR A 30 -27.71 -11.04 4.42
N ASP A 31 -26.83 -10.20 4.99
CA ASP A 31 -26.95 -8.74 4.90
C ASP A 31 -26.86 -8.27 3.44
N VAL A 32 -25.91 -8.83 2.68
CA VAL A 32 -25.75 -8.55 1.25
C VAL A 32 -26.99 -8.98 0.46
N GLY A 33 -27.55 -10.15 0.77
CA GLY A 33 -28.77 -10.66 0.13
C GLY A 33 -30.00 -9.79 0.42
N ALA A 34 -30.20 -9.41 1.69
CA ALA A 34 -31.31 -8.55 2.12
C ALA A 34 -31.22 -7.16 1.48
N ALA A 35 -30.03 -6.55 1.46
CA ALA A 35 -29.82 -5.26 0.80
C ALA A 35 -30.09 -5.35 -0.71
N ARG A 36 -29.61 -6.41 -1.38
CA ARG A 36 -29.89 -6.63 -2.82
C ARG A 36 -31.36 -6.88 -3.13
N LYS A 37 -32.11 -7.48 -2.20
CA LYS A 37 -33.56 -7.71 -2.37
C LYS A 37 -34.35 -6.41 -2.38
N ILE A 38 -33.90 -5.40 -1.63
CA ILE A 38 -34.57 -4.10 -1.54
C ILE A 38 -34.07 -3.15 -2.64
N TYR A 39 -32.76 -3.13 -2.90
CA TYR A 39 -32.12 -2.12 -3.74
C TYR A 39 -31.59 -2.66 -5.08
N GLY A 40 -31.77 -3.95 -5.37
CA GLY A 40 -31.21 -4.62 -6.54
C GLY A 40 -29.72 -4.98 -6.39
N ARG A 41 -29.22 -5.79 -7.33
CA ARG A 41 -27.77 -5.96 -7.51
C ARG A 41 -27.21 -4.70 -8.15
N ARG A 42 -26.01 -4.26 -7.72
CA ARG A 42 -25.24 -3.26 -8.47
C ARG A 42 -24.99 -3.81 -9.88
N ILE A 43 -25.44 -3.08 -10.90
CA ILE A 43 -25.25 -3.42 -12.32
C ILE A 43 -23.91 -2.87 -12.83
N ASP A 44 -23.33 -1.83 -12.20
CA ASP A 44 -22.10 -1.20 -12.71
C ASP A 44 -20.95 -1.11 -11.70
N GLY A 45 -19.74 -1.36 -12.21
CA GLY A 45 -18.48 -1.04 -11.56
C GLY A 45 -18.36 0.47 -11.34
N PHE A 46 -17.72 0.86 -10.24
CA PHE A 46 -17.62 2.23 -9.77
C PHE A 46 -16.98 3.16 -10.83
N LYS A 47 -17.81 3.84 -11.64
CA LYS A 47 -17.45 5.01 -12.45
C LYS A 47 -18.38 6.16 -12.08
N GLY A 48 -17.79 7.28 -11.69
CA GLY A 48 -18.51 8.50 -11.37
C GLY A 48 -19.18 9.10 -12.61
N ASN A 49 -20.47 9.37 -12.45
CA ASN A 49 -21.25 10.48 -13.00
C ASN A 49 -21.42 10.61 -14.53
N SER A 50 -22.61 10.25 -15.02
CA SER A 50 -23.39 11.07 -15.97
C SER A 50 -24.81 10.51 -16.12
N ASN A 51 -25.81 11.38 -15.90
CA ASN A 51 -27.23 11.31 -16.23
C ASN A 51 -27.75 10.10 -17.02
N CYS A 52 -28.79 9.44 -16.50
CA CYS A 52 -29.79 8.76 -17.32
C CYS A 52 -31.20 9.11 -16.83
N GLU A 53 -31.92 9.80 -17.70
CA GLU A 53 -33.36 9.99 -17.70
C GLU A 53 -34.08 8.65 -17.94
N VAL A 54 -35.13 8.41 -17.14
CA VAL A 54 -36.43 7.77 -17.44
C VAL A 54 -36.47 6.35 -18.11
N GLU A 55 -36.94 5.39 -17.30
CA GLU A 55 -37.76 4.17 -17.60
C GLU A 55 -37.11 2.80 -17.99
N PRO A 56 -37.82 1.66 -17.73
CA PRO A 56 -37.27 0.52 -16.99
C PRO A 56 -36.77 -0.63 -17.88
N CYS A 57 -35.80 -1.40 -17.38
CA CYS A 57 -35.48 -2.70 -17.96
C CYS A 57 -35.90 -3.83 -17.03
N ASP A 58 -36.76 -4.66 -17.61
CA ASP A 58 -37.49 -5.79 -17.05
C ASP A 58 -36.65 -6.83 -16.30
N GLN A 59 -37.35 -7.45 -15.37
CA GLN A 59 -36.99 -8.68 -14.68
C GLN A 59 -36.91 -9.83 -15.70
N ASN A 60 -35.93 -10.71 -15.52
CA ASN A 60 -36.03 -12.18 -15.65
C ASN A 60 -34.61 -12.77 -15.65
N ASN A 61 -34.28 -13.54 -14.61
CA ASN A 61 -33.55 -14.80 -14.73
C ASN A 61 -33.40 -15.43 -13.33
N GLU A 62 -34.41 -16.24 -13.05
CA GLU A 62 -34.40 -17.56 -12.41
C GLU A 62 -33.17 -17.97 -11.59
N GLU A 63 -33.50 -18.28 -10.33
CA GLU A 63 -32.74 -19.10 -9.40
C GLU A 63 -32.39 -20.45 -10.02
N THR A 64 -31.12 -20.84 -9.96
CA THR A 64 -30.73 -22.26 -10.04
C THR A 64 -29.79 -22.57 -8.89
N GLU A 65 -30.36 -23.20 -7.87
CA GLU A 65 -29.66 -24.03 -6.91
C GLU A 65 -29.00 -25.19 -7.66
N ILE A 66 -27.71 -25.43 -7.43
CA ILE A 66 -27.07 -26.68 -7.85
C ILE A 66 -26.62 -27.43 -6.60
N PHE A 67 -27.40 -28.47 -6.31
CA PHE A 67 -27.17 -29.50 -5.32
C PHE A 67 -25.85 -30.25 -5.57
N ALA A 68 -25.16 -30.54 -4.46
CA ALA A 68 -24.05 -31.46 -4.41
C ALA A 68 -24.45 -32.86 -4.92
N THR A 69 -23.68 -33.40 -5.86
CA THR A 69 -23.67 -34.84 -6.14
C THR A 69 -22.24 -35.34 -6.18
N THR A 70 -21.94 -36.13 -5.16
CA THR A 70 -20.73 -36.95 -5.00
C THR A 70 -20.64 -37.95 -6.15
N LYS A 71 -19.54 -37.94 -6.90
CA LYS A 71 -19.05 -39.08 -7.68
C LYS A 71 -17.56 -39.27 -7.40
N ILE A 72 -17.24 -40.38 -6.76
CA ILE A 72 -15.88 -40.88 -6.53
C ILE A 72 -15.50 -41.75 -7.73
N ALA A 73 -14.34 -41.50 -8.33
CA ALA A 73 -13.53 -42.45 -9.10
C ALA A 73 -12.11 -41.87 -9.30
N PRO A 74 -11.10 -42.66 -9.69
CA PRO A 74 -10.29 -43.52 -8.83
C PRO A 74 -8.84 -43.01 -8.69
N THR A 75 -8.16 -43.55 -7.69
CA THR A 75 -6.76 -43.36 -7.32
C THR A 75 -5.79 -43.72 -8.45
N GLU A 76 -5.07 -42.74 -9.02
CA GLU A 76 -3.76 -42.99 -9.64
C GLU A 76 -2.78 -41.82 -9.36
N GLU A 77 -1.70 -42.20 -8.69
CA GLU A 77 -0.32 -41.74 -8.79
C GLU A 77 0.05 -40.27 -8.55
N ILE A 78 0.69 -40.08 -7.39
CA ILE A 78 1.47 -38.91 -6.98
C ILE A 78 2.60 -38.66 -8.00
N LYS A 79 2.33 -37.82 -8.99
CA LYS A 79 3.39 -37.09 -9.69
C LYS A 79 3.70 -35.83 -8.91
N THR A 80 4.82 -35.88 -8.21
CA THR A 80 5.52 -34.77 -7.58
C THR A 80 5.65 -33.63 -8.58
N THR A 81 4.68 -32.72 -8.56
CA THR A 81 4.72 -31.52 -9.39
C THR A 81 5.43 -30.50 -8.53
N THR A 82 6.73 -30.33 -8.82
CA THR A 82 7.53 -29.16 -8.43
C THR A 82 6.66 -27.92 -8.62
N ALA A 83 6.16 -27.37 -7.51
CA ALA A 83 5.47 -26.10 -7.49
C ALA A 83 6.45 -25.06 -8.05
N SER A 84 6.23 -24.68 -9.30
CA SER A 84 6.82 -23.48 -9.87
C SER A 84 6.32 -22.32 -9.02
N LEU A 85 7.21 -21.77 -8.19
CA LEU A 85 7.02 -20.52 -7.48
C LEU A 85 6.82 -19.40 -8.51
N LEU A 86 5.58 -19.21 -8.95
CA LEU A 86 5.12 -17.90 -9.39
C LEU A 86 5.15 -17.01 -8.14
N THR A 87 6.27 -16.33 -7.95
CA THR A 87 6.37 -15.29 -6.93
C THR A 87 5.32 -14.26 -7.27
N GLU A 88 4.27 -14.12 -6.45
CA GLU A 88 3.26 -13.08 -6.65
C GLU A 88 3.95 -11.73 -6.51
N CYS A 89 4.29 -11.11 -7.63
CA CYS A 89 5.02 -9.85 -7.67
C CYS A 89 4.07 -8.67 -7.73
N PRO A 90 4.36 -7.56 -7.02
CA PRO A 90 3.53 -6.38 -7.12
C PRO A 90 3.69 -5.76 -8.51
N GLU A 91 2.58 -5.46 -9.19
CA GLU A 91 2.61 -4.68 -10.43
C GLU A 91 2.54 -3.17 -10.15
N ASN A 92 1.84 -2.78 -9.08
CA ASN A 92 1.55 -1.40 -8.72
C ASN A 92 1.81 -1.12 -7.25
N PHE A 93 1.88 0.16 -6.89
CA PHE A 93 2.02 0.60 -5.50
C PHE A 93 1.20 1.86 -5.20
N SER A 94 0.65 1.92 -3.98
CA SER A 94 0.03 3.12 -3.40
C SER A 94 1.03 3.93 -2.60
N ALA A 95 1.87 3.27 -1.82
CA ALA A 95 2.92 3.87 -1.01
C ALA A 95 4.17 3.00 -0.99
N ILE A 96 5.32 3.65 -0.80
CA ILE A 96 6.61 3.00 -0.68
C ILE A 96 7.30 3.51 0.57
N ALA A 97 7.87 2.60 1.34
CA ALA A 97 8.81 2.93 2.40
C ALA A 97 10.10 2.15 2.15
N ALA A 98 11.20 2.86 1.91
CA ALA A 98 12.43 2.22 1.45
C ALA A 98 13.67 2.75 2.17
N ASP A 99 14.67 1.88 2.27
CA ASP A 99 16.08 2.24 2.31
C ASP A 99 16.83 1.52 1.15
N LYS A 100 18.15 1.62 1.15
CA LYS A 100 19.02 1.02 0.12
C LYS A 100 18.94 -0.51 0.01
N ASN A 101 18.50 -1.20 1.06
CA ASN A 101 18.54 -2.66 1.18
C ASN A 101 17.14 -3.28 1.24
N THR A 102 16.18 -2.60 1.86
CA THR A 102 14.83 -3.08 2.14
C THR A 102 13.81 -2.08 1.63
N ILE A 103 12.82 -2.58 0.90
CA ILE A 103 11.70 -1.81 0.39
C ILE A 103 10.41 -2.49 0.87
N PHE A 104 9.55 -1.72 1.51
CA PHE A 104 8.17 -2.09 1.79
C PHE A 104 7.27 -1.45 0.74
N VAL A 105 6.53 -2.29 0.01
CA VAL A 105 5.60 -1.88 -1.03
C VAL A 105 4.19 -2.10 -0.56
N PHE A 106 3.43 -1.03 -0.42
CA PHE A 106 2.01 -1.08 -0.13
C PHE A 106 1.26 -1.10 -1.47
N SER A 107 0.48 -2.14 -1.70
CA SER A 107 -0.31 -2.32 -2.92
C SER A 107 -1.71 -2.79 -2.55
N ASN A 108 -2.65 -1.84 -2.49
CA ASN A 108 -4.04 -2.08 -2.06
C ASN A 108 -4.08 -2.69 -0.64
N SER A 109 -4.53 -3.94 -0.51
CA SER A 109 -4.52 -4.71 0.73
C SER A 109 -3.13 -5.26 1.09
N ASP A 110 -2.31 -5.51 0.09
CA ASP A 110 -1.10 -6.31 0.24
C ASP A 110 0.11 -5.43 0.61
N LEU A 111 0.99 -6.03 1.40
CA LEU A 111 2.28 -5.50 1.78
C LEU A 111 3.37 -6.48 1.34
N TYR A 112 4.29 -5.99 0.54
CA TYR A 112 5.44 -6.74 0.08
C TYR A 112 6.69 -6.23 0.76
N LYS A 113 7.53 -7.15 1.22
CA LYS A 113 8.91 -6.85 1.60
C LYS A 113 9.82 -7.31 0.47
N ILE A 114 10.66 -6.39 0.04
CA ILE A 114 11.60 -6.59 -1.06
C ILE A 114 12.99 -6.33 -0.52
N GLN A 115 13.91 -7.26 -0.75
CA GLN A 115 15.31 -7.12 -0.35
C GLN A 115 16.19 -7.37 -1.57
N ASN A 116 17.13 -6.46 -1.84
CA ASN A 116 18.02 -6.55 -3.00
C ASN A 116 17.29 -6.78 -4.35
N ARG A 117 16.09 -6.18 -4.49
CA ARG A 117 15.18 -6.34 -5.64
C ARG A 117 14.60 -7.75 -5.83
N HIS A 118 14.61 -8.58 -4.78
CA HIS A 118 13.84 -9.82 -4.71
C HIS A 118 12.65 -9.63 -3.78
N VAL A 119 11.46 -10.05 -4.21
CA VAL A 119 10.32 -10.17 -3.31
C VAL A 119 10.63 -11.30 -2.33
N VAL A 120 10.79 -10.97 -1.05
CA VAL A 120 11.12 -11.95 0.01
C VAL A 120 9.89 -12.36 0.81
N LYS A 121 8.86 -11.49 0.86
CA LYS A 121 7.62 -11.79 1.57
C LYS A 121 6.47 -10.98 0.97
N LYS A 122 5.33 -11.63 0.84
CA LYS A 122 4.02 -11.02 0.62
C LYS A 122 3.15 -11.32 1.84
N GLY A 123 2.35 -10.35 2.26
CA GLY A 123 1.36 -10.53 3.31
C GLY A 123 0.43 -9.33 3.41
N GLN A 124 -0.33 -9.25 4.50
CA GLN A 124 -1.10 -8.09 4.91
C GLN A 124 -0.33 -7.32 5.99
N LYS A 125 -0.75 -6.10 6.32
CA LYS A 125 -0.12 -5.27 7.37
C LYS A 125 0.06 -6.01 8.71
N GLY A 126 -0.92 -6.83 9.09
CA GLY A 126 -0.86 -7.62 10.33
C GLY A 126 0.23 -8.71 10.33
N ASP A 127 0.60 -9.25 9.17
CA ASP A 127 1.68 -10.26 9.09
C ASP A 127 3.06 -9.68 9.40
N PHE A 128 3.18 -8.34 9.36
CA PHE A 128 4.36 -7.56 9.73
C PHE A 128 4.19 -6.89 11.11
N ASN A 129 3.14 -7.24 11.85
CA ASN A 129 2.73 -6.62 13.12
C ASN A 129 2.58 -5.08 13.03
N ILE A 130 2.26 -4.57 11.83
CA ILE A 130 2.04 -3.14 11.62
C ILE A 130 0.56 -2.85 11.85
N HIS A 131 0.22 -2.63 13.12
CA HIS A 131 -1.14 -2.36 13.57
C HIS A 131 -1.30 -0.91 14.01
N TRP A 132 -2.40 -0.29 13.61
CA TRP A 132 -2.84 0.99 14.13
C TRP A 132 -4.37 1.10 14.02
N ASN A 133 -5.00 1.79 14.96
CA ASN A 133 -6.47 1.86 15.08
C ASN A 133 -7.13 2.87 14.13
N TYR A 134 -6.43 3.31 13.08
CA TYR A 134 -6.92 4.36 12.18
C TYR A 134 -7.16 3.82 10.77
N SER A 135 -8.35 4.09 10.23
CA SER A 135 -8.67 3.82 8.83
C SER A 135 -8.07 4.89 7.94
N THR A 136 -6.74 4.89 7.79
CA THR A 136 -6.01 5.88 6.99
C THR A 136 -5.28 5.25 5.83
N ILE A 137 -5.23 6.01 4.73
CA ILE A 137 -4.47 5.64 3.53
C ILE A 137 -3.05 6.10 3.75
N ILE A 138 -2.10 5.16 3.72
CA ILE A 138 -0.68 5.50 3.73
C ILE A 138 -0.33 6.11 2.38
N GLU A 139 0.24 7.31 2.38
CA GLU A 139 0.67 8.01 1.16
C GLU A 139 2.11 7.67 0.82
N THR A 140 2.96 7.59 1.84
CA THR A 140 4.39 7.29 1.68
C THR A 140 5.00 6.84 3.00
N GLY A 141 6.25 6.42 2.95
CA GLY A 141 7.06 6.20 4.13
C GLY A 141 8.53 6.18 3.79
N TYR A 142 9.35 5.94 4.80
CA TYR A 142 10.78 5.75 4.66
C TYR A 142 11.29 4.91 5.82
N ILE A 143 12.48 4.33 5.65
CA ILE A 143 13.16 3.58 6.69
C ILE A 143 14.36 4.41 7.16
N ARG A 144 14.47 4.63 8.48
CA ARG A 144 15.64 5.30 9.08
C ARG A 144 16.03 4.58 10.36
N ASN A 145 17.31 4.20 10.45
CA ASN A 145 17.86 3.46 11.59
C ASN A 145 17.07 2.17 11.92
N GLY A 146 16.58 1.47 10.89
CA GLY A 146 15.78 0.24 11.03
C GLY A 146 14.32 0.46 11.44
N SER A 147 13.95 1.66 11.90
CA SER A 147 12.55 2.02 12.14
C SER A 147 11.84 2.28 10.81
N LEU A 148 10.58 1.86 10.74
CA LEU A 148 9.67 2.15 9.63
C LEU A 148 8.84 3.38 9.97
N ILE A 149 8.95 4.43 9.18
CA ILE A 149 8.17 5.66 9.34
C ILE A 149 7.16 5.74 8.21
N LEU A 150 5.87 5.84 8.55
CA LEU A 150 4.79 5.98 7.58
C LEU A 150 4.08 7.33 7.76
N LEU A 151 3.69 7.94 6.64
CA LEU A 151 2.92 9.16 6.56
C LEU A 151 1.61 8.88 5.84
N ASP A 152 0.50 9.32 6.41
CA ASP A 152 -0.82 9.10 5.84
C ASP A 152 -1.42 10.36 5.21
N SER A 153 -2.55 10.16 4.52
CA SER A 153 -3.33 11.22 3.87
C SER A 153 -3.91 12.24 4.85
N GLN A 154 -3.99 11.89 6.14
CA GLN A 154 -4.44 12.79 7.21
C GLN A 154 -3.27 13.52 7.87
N LYS A 155 -2.06 13.48 7.30
CA LYS A 155 -0.86 14.13 7.84
C LYS A 155 -0.48 13.62 9.23
N MET A 156 -0.77 12.37 9.53
CA MET A 156 -0.27 11.67 10.71
C MET A 156 1.04 10.97 10.35
N VAL A 157 1.97 10.97 11.31
CA VAL A 157 3.18 10.15 11.25
C VAL A 157 3.02 8.96 12.18
N PHE A 158 3.36 7.78 11.68
CA PHE A 158 3.48 6.55 12.44
C PHE A 158 4.95 6.15 12.45
N LEU A 159 5.46 5.81 13.62
CA LEU A 159 6.83 5.36 13.78
C LEU A 159 6.79 3.97 14.39
N PHE A 160 7.30 3.00 13.64
CA PHE A 160 7.36 1.62 14.07
C PHE A 160 8.82 1.18 14.28
N ASP A 161 9.09 0.59 15.43
CA ASP A 161 10.39 0.02 15.76
C ASP A 161 10.43 -1.47 15.45
N PRO A 162 11.57 -2.00 14.98
CA PRO A 162 11.71 -3.43 14.78
C PRO A 162 11.60 -4.15 16.12
N ILE A 163 10.86 -5.26 16.14
CA ILE A 163 10.78 -6.14 17.32
C ILE A 163 12.08 -6.91 17.42
N SER A 164 12.68 -6.93 18.62
CA SER A 164 13.94 -7.65 18.87
C SER A 164 13.81 -9.13 18.45
N GLY A 165 14.79 -9.61 17.67
CA GLY A 165 14.79 -10.97 17.12
C GLY A 165 13.94 -11.14 15.84
N SER A 166 13.33 -10.08 15.31
CA SER A 166 12.62 -10.11 14.03
C SER A 166 13.09 -9.00 13.09
N ASN A 167 13.43 -9.37 11.86
CA ASN A 167 13.73 -8.42 10.78
C ASN A 167 12.48 -8.06 9.95
N GLU A 168 11.29 -8.42 10.42
CA GLU A 168 10.04 -8.35 9.66
C GLU A 168 8.87 -7.80 10.45
N LYS A 169 8.90 -7.96 11.78
CA LYS A 169 7.84 -7.50 12.64
C LYS A 169 8.23 -6.19 13.29
N PHE A 170 7.26 -5.28 13.33
CA PHE A 170 7.45 -3.99 13.95
C PHE A 170 6.45 -3.78 15.08
N GLN A 171 6.73 -2.84 15.97
CA GLN A 171 5.81 -2.39 17.01
C GLN A 171 5.68 -0.87 16.91
N LEU A 172 4.46 -0.37 17.09
CA LEU A 172 4.23 1.08 17.11
C LEU A 172 4.98 1.68 18.31
N ARG A 173 5.83 2.68 18.05
CA ARG A 173 6.58 3.36 19.10
C ARG A 173 5.62 4.12 20.02
N ASN A 174 5.86 4.05 21.32
CA ASN A 174 5.09 4.79 22.30
C ASN A 174 5.04 6.30 21.97
N GLY A 175 3.87 6.90 22.10
CA GLY A 175 3.60 8.30 21.75
C GLY A 175 3.37 8.57 20.26
N TYR A 176 3.26 7.54 19.42
CA TYR A 176 2.77 7.64 18.04
C TYR A 176 1.38 6.96 17.91
N PRO A 177 0.56 7.38 16.93
CA PRO A 177 0.85 8.38 15.90
C PRO A 177 0.83 9.81 16.41
N LYS A 178 1.48 10.71 15.66
CA LYS A 178 1.48 12.17 15.92
C LYS A 178 0.98 12.91 14.70
N LYS A 179 0.29 14.03 14.92
CA LYS A 179 -0.02 14.97 13.84
C LYS A 179 1.26 15.67 13.39
N THR A 180 1.55 15.63 12.10
CA THR A 180 2.71 16.32 11.53
C THR A 180 2.40 17.81 11.34
N PRO A 181 3.42 18.70 11.45
CA PRO A 181 3.28 20.11 11.12
C PRO A 181 3.32 20.38 9.60
N ILE A 182 3.32 19.34 8.77
CA ILE A 182 3.48 19.47 7.32
C ILE A 182 2.25 20.13 6.71
N ASN A 183 2.42 21.32 6.12
CA ASN A 183 1.32 22.08 5.52
C ASN A 183 1.20 21.93 4.00
N MET A 184 1.85 20.93 3.41
CA MET A 184 1.70 20.59 2.00
C MET A 184 1.07 19.21 1.81
N GLU A 185 0.69 18.90 0.57
CA GLU A 185 0.32 17.55 0.17
C GLU A 185 1.56 16.64 0.25
N ILE A 186 1.39 15.45 0.82
CA ILE A 186 2.45 14.46 0.95
C ILE A 186 2.30 13.46 -0.18
N ASN A 187 3.28 13.43 -1.08
CA ASN A 187 3.34 12.46 -2.13
C ASN A 187 4.38 11.39 -1.84
N GLY A 188 5.59 11.79 -1.46
CA GLY A 188 6.72 10.87 -1.33
C GLY A 188 7.65 11.23 -0.18
N ALA A 189 8.43 10.26 0.29
CA ALA A 189 9.47 10.46 1.26
C ALA A 189 10.74 9.70 0.87
N ILE A 190 11.90 10.31 1.09
CA ILE A 190 13.22 9.75 0.79
C ILE A 190 14.18 10.22 1.86
N VAL A 191 15.04 9.32 2.33
CA VAL A 191 16.17 9.70 3.18
C VAL A 191 17.38 10.04 2.29
N ILE A 192 17.84 11.29 2.37
CA ILE A 192 19.03 11.79 1.67
C ILE A 192 19.97 12.36 2.74
N ASP A 193 21.22 11.93 2.76
CA ASP A 193 22.22 12.38 3.75
C ASP A 193 21.72 12.32 5.21
N ASN A 194 20.99 11.25 5.52
CA ASN A 194 20.36 10.98 6.83
C ASN A 194 19.21 11.93 7.23
N GLU A 195 18.76 12.80 6.33
CA GLU A 195 17.60 13.66 6.50
C GLU A 195 16.38 13.11 5.75
N ALA A 196 15.20 13.17 6.37
CA ALA A 196 13.97 12.73 5.70
C ALA A 196 13.39 13.87 4.86
N HIS A 197 13.58 13.79 3.56
CA HIS A 197 12.98 14.70 2.59
C HIS A 197 11.57 14.23 2.28
N ILE A 198 10.59 15.07 2.60
CA ILE A 198 9.18 14.84 2.25
C ILE A 198 8.88 15.67 1.01
N PHE A 199 8.26 15.06 0.01
CA PHE A 199 8.00 15.63 -1.29
C PHE A 199 6.50 15.79 -1.51
N GLY A 200 6.09 16.98 -1.95
CA GLY A 200 4.80 17.24 -2.59
C GLY A 200 4.92 17.26 -4.11
N VAL A 201 3.87 17.77 -4.78
CA VAL A 201 3.85 17.90 -6.25
C VAL A 201 4.89 18.91 -6.74
N SER A 202 4.98 20.08 -6.12
CA SER A 202 5.82 21.21 -6.55
C SER A 202 6.90 21.59 -5.54
N ASN A 203 6.74 21.20 -4.29
CA ASN A 203 7.57 21.56 -3.16
C ASN A 203 8.14 20.32 -2.45
N TYR A 204 9.10 20.54 -1.59
CA TYR A 204 9.60 19.55 -0.64
C TYR A 204 10.05 20.24 0.65
N LEU A 205 10.19 19.48 1.72
CA LEU A 205 10.75 19.94 2.99
C LEU A 205 11.56 18.84 3.66
N ILE A 206 12.29 19.19 4.69
CA ILE A 206 12.99 18.25 5.56
C ILE A 206 12.17 18.07 6.82
N TYR A 207 11.84 16.84 7.16
CA TYR A 207 11.07 16.49 8.34
C TYR A 207 11.95 15.75 9.36
N ASN A 208 11.80 16.11 10.63
CA ASN A 208 12.43 15.39 11.73
C ASN A 208 11.34 14.73 12.58
N GLU A 209 11.24 13.42 12.44
CA GLU A 209 10.27 12.60 13.15
C GLU A 209 10.51 12.56 14.67
N ARG A 210 11.77 12.70 15.13
CA ARG A 210 12.13 12.68 16.55
C ARG A 210 11.55 13.88 17.29
N PHE A 211 11.66 15.06 16.69
CA PHE A 211 11.16 16.31 17.27
C PHE A 211 9.78 16.72 16.73
N ASN A 212 9.23 15.94 15.80
CA ASN A 212 8.00 16.26 15.08
C ASN A 212 7.99 17.70 14.53
N ASN A 213 9.08 18.09 13.86
CA ASN A 213 9.22 19.41 13.25
C ASN A 213 9.53 19.31 11.76
N ALA A 214 9.18 20.35 11.01
CA ALA A 214 9.43 20.45 9.59
C ALA A 214 10.21 21.74 9.31
N SER A 215 11.12 21.68 8.34
CA SER A 215 11.73 22.89 7.78
C SER A 215 10.69 23.74 7.05
N ARG A 216 11.09 24.93 6.61
CA ARG A 216 10.36 25.65 5.56
C ARG A 216 10.25 24.78 4.29
N GLU A 217 9.25 25.08 3.49
CA GLU A 217 9.05 24.46 2.18
C GLU A 217 10.00 25.08 1.14
N TYR A 218 10.50 24.22 0.25
CA TYR A 218 11.39 24.58 -0.83
C TYR A 218 10.77 24.21 -2.17
N ASN A 219 11.07 24.98 -3.21
CA ASN A 219 10.64 24.64 -4.57
C ASN A 219 11.43 23.41 -5.06
N LYS A 220 10.72 22.32 -5.35
CA LYS A 220 11.30 21.04 -5.79
C LYS A 220 12.10 21.19 -7.07
N ARG A 221 11.63 21.98 -8.04
CA ARG A 221 12.28 22.13 -9.37
C ARG A 221 13.63 22.84 -9.29
N ASN A 222 13.83 23.71 -8.30
CA ASN A 222 15.08 24.45 -8.16
C ASN A 222 16.22 23.53 -7.69
N VAL A 223 15.90 22.56 -6.83
CA VAL A 223 16.89 21.67 -6.24
C VAL A 223 17.00 20.36 -7.02
N PHE A 224 15.85 19.82 -7.41
CA PHE A 224 15.69 18.60 -8.18
C PHE A 224 14.99 18.94 -9.52
N PRO A 225 15.70 19.53 -10.50
CA PRO A 225 15.15 19.67 -11.84
C PRO A 225 14.90 18.28 -12.43
N ASN A 226 13.93 18.17 -13.34
CA ASN A 226 13.48 16.94 -14.01
C ASN A 226 13.02 15.80 -13.08
N PHE A 227 12.79 16.08 -11.79
CA PHE A 227 12.21 15.10 -10.88
C PHE A 227 10.78 14.72 -11.31
N PRO A 228 10.38 13.44 -11.17
CA PRO A 228 9.00 13.03 -11.40
C PRO A 228 8.02 13.86 -10.56
N LYS A 229 6.86 14.20 -11.13
CA LYS A 229 5.89 15.03 -10.41
C LYS A 229 5.30 14.27 -9.22
N ILE A 230 4.90 13.02 -9.43
CA ILE A 230 4.34 12.14 -8.40
C ILE A 230 5.38 11.10 -8.01
N ILE A 231 5.84 11.15 -6.77
CA ILE A 231 6.74 10.19 -6.15
C ILE A 231 6.02 9.64 -4.94
N LYS A 232 6.01 8.32 -4.72
CA LYS A 232 5.42 7.62 -3.57
C LYS A 232 6.44 7.12 -2.56
N GLY A 233 7.73 7.24 -2.89
CA GLY A 233 8.86 6.99 -2.00
C GLY A 233 10.14 6.74 -2.77
N GLY A 234 11.22 6.46 -2.07
CA GLY A 234 12.50 6.17 -2.68
C GLY A 234 13.62 6.02 -1.68
N TYR A 235 14.81 5.73 -2.18
CA TYR A 235 16.01 5.66 -1.37
C TYR A 235 17.20 6.26 -2.12
N SER A 236 18.14 6.79 -1.36
CA SER A 236 19.43 7.24 -1.87
C SER A 236 20.46 6.10 -1.80
N ARG A 237 21.36 6.06 -2.77
CA ARG A 237 22.50 5.16 -2.82
C ARG A 237 23.73 5.93 -3.29
N VAL A 238 24.78 5.90 -2.50
CA VAL A 238 26.09 6.37 -2.92
C VAL A 238 26.75 5.28 -3.77
N GLU A 239 27.16 5.65 -4.97
CA GLU A 239 27.95 4.82 -5.88
C GLU A 239 29.29 5.53 -6.18
N ASN A 240 30.24 4.83 -6.80
CA ASN A 240 31.62 5.33 -7.02
C ASN A 240 31.70 6.71 -7.71
N PHE A 241 30.67 7.10 -8.46
CA PHE A 241 30.64 8.33 -9.26
C PHE A 241 29.61 9.37 -8.80
N GLY A 242 28.97 9.16 -7.64
CA GLY A 242 28.01 10.10 -7.07
C GLY A 242 26.85 9.44 -6.34
N THR A 243 25.91 10.27 -5.88
CA THR A 243 24.68 9.83 -5.23
C THR A 243 23.57 9.66 -6.26
N PHE A 244 22.96 8.48 -6.28
CA PHE A 244 21.78 8.19 -7.09
C PHE A 244 20.56 8.01 -6.19
N LEU A 245 19.41 8.47 -6.67
CA LEU A 245 18.13 8.19 -6.04
C LEU A 245 17.37 7.16 -6.89
N THR A 246 16.85 6.13 -6.24
CA THR A 246 15.83 5.27 -6.84
C THR A 246 14.47 5.79 -6.40
N LEU A 247 13.69 6.30 -7.35
CA LEU A 247 12.42 6.96 -7.11
C LEU A 247 11.29 6.05 -7.57
N PHE A 248 10.35 5.79 -6.69
CA PHE A 248 9.12 5.07 -7.02
C PHE A 248 8.03 6.11 -7.20
N GLY A 249 7.61 6.33 -8.44
CA GLY A 249 6.62 7.33 -8.78
C GLY A 249 5.45 6.78 -9.60
N ARG A 250 4.60 7.69 -10.04
CA ARG A 250 3.56 7.37 -11.02
C ARG A 250 3.71 8.28 -12.21
N ASP A 251 3.52 7.70 -13.38
CA ASP A 251 3.42 8.49 -14.60
C ASP A 251 2.20 9.40 -14.54
N ASP A 252 2.37 10.67 -14.89
CA ASP A 252 1.31 11.67 -14.75
C ASP A 252 0.11 11.39 -15.66
N THR A 253 0.36 10.78 -16.82
CA THR A 253 -0.65 10.57 -17.87
C THR A 253 -1.35 9.23 -17.68
N THR A 254 -0.59 8.15 -17.56
CA THR A 254 -1.10 6.78 -17.49
C THR A 254 -1.42 6.34 -16.06
N LYS A 255 -0.97 7.09 -15.05
CA LYS A 255 -1.06 6.76 -13.62
C LYS A 255 -0.41 5.42 -13.24
N LYS A 256 0.35 4.83 -14.16
CA LYS A 256 1.08 3.57 -13.92
C LYS A 256 2.26 3.80 -13.02
N SER A 257 2.54 2.79 -12.20
CA SER A 257 3.70 2.75 -11.32
C SER A 257 4.98 2.70 -12.14
N GLN A 258 5.90 3.64 -11.88
CA GLN A 258 7.19 3.74 -12.57
C GLN A 258 8.32 3.93 -11.57
N ILE A 259 9.48 3.39 -11.92
CA ILE A 259 10.69 3.43 -11.12
C ILE A 259 11.75 4.17 -11.94
N TYR A 260 12.19 5.29 -11.40
CA TYR A 260 13.17 6.15 -12.02
C TYR A 260 14.49 6.07 -11.27
N ARG A 261 15.58 6.17 -12.03
CA ARG A 261 16.91 6.40 -11.47
C ARG A 261 17.26 7.86 -11.70
N TYR A 262 17.57 8.58 -10.64
CA TYR A 262 17.94 10.00 -10.70
C TYR A 262 19.37 10.19 -10.24
N ASP A 263 20.17 10.94 -11.01
CA ASP A 263 21.55 11.29 -10.66
C ASP A 263 21.56 12.66 -9.98
N MET A 264 21.92 12.71 -8.70
CA MET A 264 21.94 13.95 -7.92
C MET A 264 22.98 14.97 -8.42
N ARG A 265 24.05 14.51 -9.07
CA ARG A 265 25.12 15.36 -9.58
C ARG A 265 24.72 15.98 -10.92
N ARG A 266 24.19 15.16 -11.82
CA ARG A 266 23.68 15.61 -13.13
C ARG A 266 22.33 16.30 -13.03
N LYS A 267 21.63 16.09 -11.92
CA LYS A 267 20.29 16.56 -11.64
C LYS A 267 19.27 16.15 -12.71
N ASP A 268 19.36 14.89 -13.14
CA ASP A 268 18.53 14.37 -14.21
C ASP A 268 18.19 12.88 -14.04
N ILE A 269 17.16 12.43 -14.74
CA ILE A 269 16.78 11.01 -14.83
C ILE A 269 17.78 10.29 -15.75
N VAL A 270 18.22 9.10 -15.32
CA VAL A 270 19.19 8.29 -16.04
C VAL A 270 18.53 7.03 -16.57
N GLY A 271 18.51 6.91 -17.90
CA GLY A 271 17.90 5.79 -18.60
C GLY A 271 16.37 5.85 -18.61
N GLU A 272 15.77 4.81 -19.15
CA GLU A 272 14.31 4.72 -19.26
C GLU A 272 13.66 4.32 -17.94
N PRO A 273 12.47 4.88 -17.60
CA PRO A 273 11.68 4.45 -16.46
C PRO A 273 11.34 2.96 -16.54
N LYS A 274 11.48 2.25 -15.42
CA LYS A 274 11.12 0.82 -15.33
C LYS A 274 9.76 0.65 -14.71
N ASN A 275 9.05 -0.42 -15.06
CA ASN A 275 7.88 -0.87 -14.30
C ASN A 275 8.33 -1.73 -13.11
N MET A 276 7.40 -2.09 -12.22
CA MET A 276 7.76 -2.86 -11.02
C MET A 276 8.28 -4.27 -11.36
N LEU A 277 7.68 -4.95 -12.34
CA LEU A 277 8.09 -6.31 -12.72
C LEU A 277 9.54 -6.34 -13.23
N SER A 278 9.91 -5.44 -14.16
CA SER A 278 11.27 -5.34 -14.70
C SER A 278 12.31 -4.71 -13.77
N TYR A 279 11.87 -4.19 -12.63
CA TYR A 279 12.77 -3.78 -11.56
C TYR A 279 13.16 -4.95 -10.66
N LEU A 280 12.24 -5.91 -10.47
CA LEU A 280 12.38 -7.04 -9.56
C LEU A 280 12.99 -8.24 -10.26
N ARG A 281 14.04 -8.80 -9.67
CA ARG A 281 14.87 -9.84 -10.29
C ARG A 281 14.23 -11.22 -10.37
N ASN A 282 13.20 -11.47 -9.56
CA ASN A 282 12.50 -12.76 -9.50
C ASN A 282 11.06 -12.67 -10.04
N CYS A 283 10.80 -11.67 -10.88
CA CYS A 283 9.50 -11.37 -11.45
C CYS A 283 9.55 -11.20 -12.98
N GLU A 284 10.71 -11.44 -13.58
CA GLU A 284 10.96 -11.42 -15.03
C GLU A 284 10.71 -12.80 -15.66
#